data_AF-A0A7J7J835-F1
#
_entry.id   AF-A0A7J7J835-F1
#
_cell.length_a   1.000
_cell.length_b   1.000
_cell.length_c   1.000
_cell.angle_alpha   90.00
_cell.angle_beta   90.00
_cell.angle_gamma   90.00
#
_symmetry.space_group_name_H-M   'P 1'
#
loop_
_entity.id
_entity.type
_entity.pdbx_description
1 polymer ?
#
loop_
_entity_poly.entity_id
_entity_poly.type
_entity_poly.pdbx_seq_one_letter_code
_entity_poly.pdbx_strand_id
1 'polypeptide(L)'
;MNHTKWPTTKEPLDEDYIVKSLPPKRQALDIIFILKVLSERGTNSLGDYTWRYAYGPLLEPALNEFRAELADVAATVDAKISGERDLMTIFTSEIPNSISI
;
A
#
# COMPACT_ATOMS: atom_id res chain seq x y z
N MET A 1 -5.94 -29.50 -4.53
CA MET A 1 -6.75 -28.29 -4.73
C MET A 1 -8.19 -28.75 -4.89
N ASN A 2 -9.02 -28.61 -3.86
CA ASN A 2 -10.45 -28.86 -3.96
C ASN A 2 -11.12 -27.51 -4.27
N HIS A 3 -11.13 -27.10 -5.53
CA HIS A 3 -11.94 -25.96 -5.93
C HIS A 3 -13.35 -26.49 -6.24
N THR A 4 -14.32 -26.09 -5.43
CA THR A 4 -15.73 -26.17 -5.81
C THR A 4 -15.92 -25.46 -7.15
N LYS A 5 -16.63 -26.09 -8.09
CA LYS A 5 -16.96 -25.46 -9.38
C LYS A 5 -17.77 -24.19 -9.12
N TRP A 6 -17.49 -23.12 -9.86
CA TRP A 6 -18.26 -21.88 -9.82
C TRP A 6 -19.78 -22.14 -9.87
N PRO A 7 -20.60 -21.42 -9.08
CA PRO A 7 -22.04 -21.53 -9.18
C PRO A 7 -22.53 -21.17 -10.59
N THR A 8 -23.28 -22.06 -11.22
CA THR A 8 -23.85 -21.83 -12.57
C THR A 8 -25.35 -21.54 -12.55
N THR A 9 -25.97 -21.58 -11.37
CA THR A 9 -27.40 -21.31 -11.15
C THR A 9 -27.57 -20.25 -10.06
N LYS A 10 -28.77 -19.69 -9.95
CA LYS A 10 -29.14 -18.73 -8.88
C LYS A 10 -29.78 -19.43 -7.68
N GLU A 11 -29.70 -20.75 -7.62
CA GLU A 11 -30.22 -21.49 -6.48
C GLU A 11 -29.41 -21.13 -5.22
N PRO A 12 -30.07 -21.02 -4.05
CA PRO A 12 -29.38 -20.69 -2.82
C PRO A 12 -28.37 -21.79 -2.46
N LEU A 13 -27.15 -21.37 -2.14
CA LEU A 13 -26.06 -22.23 -1.66
C LEU A 13 -25.99 -22.18 -0.14
N ASP A 14 -25.48 -23.24 0.48
CA ASP A 14 -25.30 -23.32 1.92
C ASP A 14 -23.95 -22.77 2.39
N GLU A 15 -23.82 -22.57 3.71
CA GLU A 15 -22.58 -22.09 4.33
C GLU A 15 -21.40 -23.05 4.12
N ASP A 16 -21.66 -24.37 4.07
CA ASP A 16 -20.64 -25.38 3.85
C ASP A 16 -20.01 -25.25 2.46
N TYR A 17 -20.81 -24.98 1.43
CA TYR A 17 -20.32 -24.64 0.09
C TYR A 17 -19.44 -23.39 0.11
N ILE A 18 -19.82 -22.34 0.85
CA ILE A 18 -19.00 -21.12 0.99
C ILE A 18 -17.65 -21.45 1.64
N VAL A 19 -17.66 -22.14 2.79
CA VAL A 19 -16.44 -22.49 3.53
C VAL A 19 -15.52 -23.38 2.71
N LYS A 20 -16.07 -24.36 1.98
CA LYS A 20 -15.31 -25.23 1.07
C LYS A 20 -14.75 -24.50 -0.16
N SER A 21 -15.35 -23.36 -0.53
CA SER A 21 -14.88 -22.52 -1.63
C SER A 21 -13.72 -21.60 -1.22
N LEU A 22 -13.52 -21.38 0.09
CA LEU A 22 -12.42 -20.55 0.59
C LEU A 22 -11.07 -21.28 0.53
N PRO A 23 -9.95 -20.54 0.49
CA PRO A 23 -8.62 -21.14 0.61
C PRO A 23 -8.47 -21.95 1.91
N PRO A 24 -7.83 -23.14 1.87
CA PRO A 24 -7.47 -23.86 3.08
C PRO A 24 -6.61 -22.99 4.02
N LYS A 25 -6.73 -23.21 5.33
CA LYS A 25 -6.06 -22.41 6.37
C LYS A 25 -4.57 -22.15 6.09
N ARG A 26 -3.82 -23.17 5.67
CA ARG A 26 -2.39 -23.03 5.35
C ARG A 26 -2.15 -22.05 4.21
N GLN A 27 -2.90 -22.19 3.10
CA GLN A 27 -2.79 -21.29 1.95
C GLN A 27 -3.18 -19.85 2.33
N ALA A 28 -4.22 -19.68 3.13
CA ALA A 28 -4.62 -18.36 3.61
C ALA A 28 -3.50 -17.70 4.45
N LEU A 29 -2.86 -18.46 5.35
CA LEU A 29 -1.74 -17.97 6.15
C LEU A 29 -0.52 -17.62 5.30
N ASP A 30 -0.19 -18.44 4.30
CA ASP A 30 0.92 -18.17 3.38
C ASP A 30 0.67 -16.87 2.59
N ILE A 31 -0.56 -16.66 2.11
CA ILE A 31 -0.96 -15.41 1.44
C ILE A 31 -0.84 -14.22 2.38
N ILE A 32 -1.36 -14.32 3.60
CA ILE A 32 -1.28 -13.24 4.60
C ILE A 32 0.17 -12.90 4.93
N PHE A 33 1.03 -13.90 5.08
CA PHE A 33 2.45 -13.69 5.35
C PHE A 33 3.16 -12.97 4.21
N ILE A 34 2.96 -13.44 2.96
CA ILE A 34 3.55 -12.79 1.77
C ILE A 34 3.05 -11.35 1.67
N LEU A 35 1.74 -11.11 1.80
CA LEU A 35 1.18 -9.76 1.76
C LEU A 35 1.77 -8.87 2.84
N LYS A 36 1.94 -9.40 4.06
CA LYS A 36 2.58 -8.64 5.14
C LYS A 36 4.00 -8.23 4.78
N VAL A 37 4.82 -9.18 4.31
CA VAL A 37 6.21 -8.92 3.92
C VAL A 37 6.27 -7.92 2.77
N LEU A 38 5.39 -8.02 1.77
CA LEU A 38 5.31 -7.12 0.60
C LEU A 38 4.68 -5.75 0.91
N SER A 39 4.03 -5.59 2.05
CA SER A 39 3.49 -4.31 2.52
C SER A 39 4.44 -3.54 3.43
N GLU A 40 5.57 -4.14 3.85
CA GLU A 40 6.53 -3.47 4.74
C GLU A 40 7.38 -2.45 3.97
N ARG A 41 7.41 -1.18 4.40
CA ARG A 41 8.17 -0.16 3.67
C ARG A 41 9.69 -0.42 3.70
N GLY A 42 10.29 -0.66 2.53
CA GLY A 42 11.72 -0.99 2.39
C GLY A 42 12.69 0.20 2.27
N THR A 43 12.22 1.42 1.98
CA THR A 43 13.07 2.63 1.90
C THR A 43 12.52 3.80 2.72
N ASN A 44 13.33 4.85 2.85
CA ASN A 44 12.91 6.14 3.39
C ASN A 44 11.77 6.77 2.57
N SER A 45 11.04 7.68 3.21
CA SER A 45 9.98 8.49 2.58
C SER A 45 10.52 9.35 1.43
N LEU A 46 9.65 9.67 0.48
CA LEU A 46 9.94 10.56 -0.63
C LEU A 46 10.53 11.89 -0.14
N GLY A 47 11.68 12.28 -0.69
CA GLY A 47 12.40 13.51 -0.30
C GLY A 47 13.44 13.34 0.80
N ASP A 48 13.54 12.16 1.42
CA ASP A 48 14.63 11.80 2.33
C ASP A 48 15.80 11.13 1.59
N TYR A 49 16.62 11.96 0.94
CA TYR A 49 17.83 11.52 0.23
C TYR A 49 19.03 11.44 1.18
N THR A 50 19.14 10.31 1.89
CA THR A 50 20.30 10.03 2.78
C THR A 50 21.62 9.97 2.01
N TRP A 51 21.60 9.42 0.78
CA TRP A 51 22.75 9.39 -0.11
C TRP A 51 22.65 10.52 -1.14
N ARG A 52 23.55 11.51 -1.02
CA ARG A 52 23.58 12.69 -1.91
C ARG A 52 24.58 12.46 -3.03
N TYR A 53 24.07 12.12 -4.22
CA TYR A 53 24.87 11.99 -5.45
C TYR A 53 24.97 13.29 -6.26
N ALA A 54 24.17 14.30 -5.90
CA ALA A 54 24.19 15.62 -6.50
C ALA A 54 24.90 16.61 -5.57
N TYR A 55 25.60 17.58 -6.15
CA TYR A 55 26.27 18.67 -5.44
C TYR A 55 26.08 19.99 -6.19
N GLY A 56 25.87 21.07 -5.45
CA GLY A 56 25.78 22.40 -6.02
C GLY A 56 25.15 23.41 -5.06
N PRO A 57 25.42 24.71 -5.25
CA PRO A 57 24.90 25.76 -4.36
C PRO A 57 23.37 25.88 -4.38
N LEU A 58 22.72 25.39 -5.45
CA LEU A 58 21.27 25.43 -5.63
C LEU A 58 20.56 24.15 -5.15
N LEU A 59 21.30 23.10 -4.81
CA LEU A 59 20.69 21.80 -4.52
C LEU A 59 19.93 21.79 -3.19
N GLU A 60 20.52 22.30 -2.11
CA GLU A 60 19.82 22.36 -0.82
C GLU A 60 18.57 23.26 -0.86
N PRO A 61 18.62 24.47 -1.44
CA PRO A 61 17.42 25.26 -1.65
C PRO A 61 16.31 24.50 -2.38
N ALA A 62 16.64 23.86 -3.51
CA ALA A 62 15.67 23.11 -4.31
C ALA A 62 15.10 21.89 -3.56
N LEU A 63 15.92 21.17 -2.80
CA LEU A 63 15.46 20.04 -1.97
C LEU A 63 14.56 20.49 -0.83
N ASN A 64 14.82 21.65 -0.23
CA ASN A 64 13.98 22.20 0.82
C ASN A 64 12.63 22.68 0.27
N GLU A 65 12.64 23.32 -0.90
CA GLU A 65 11.41 23.69 -1.62
C GLU A 65 10.57 22.44 -1.94
N PHE A 66 11.20 21.41 -2.53
CA PHE A 66 10.53 20.15 -2.82
C PHE A 66 9.88 19.50 -1.59
N ARG A 67 10.59 19.48 -0.44
CA ARG A 67 10.05 18.93 0.81
C ARG A 67 8.88 19.75 1.36
N ALA A 68 8.95 21.08 1.24
CA ALA A 68 7.87 21.96 1.68
C ALA A 68 6.60 21.72 0.85
N GLU A 69 6.74 21.65 -0.48
CA GLU A 69 5.61 21.36 -1.36
C GLU A 69 5.01 19.97 -1.09
N LEU A 70 5.85 18.95 -0.84
CA LEU A 70 5.37 17.62 -0.46
C LEU A 70 4.54 17.64 0.83
N ALA A 71 4.94 18.44 1.82
CA ALA A 71 4.20 18.58 3.07
C ALA A 71 2.85 19.28 2.87
N ASP A 72 2.80 20.30 2.01
CA ASP A 72 1.56 21.00 1.68
C ASP A 72 0.57 20.10 0.94
N VAL A 73 1.08 19.28 0.00
CA VAL A 73 0.27 18.26 -0.67
C VAL A 73 -0.24 17.23 0.33
N ALA A 74 0.60 16.77 1.26
CA ALA A 74 0.21 15.84 2.32
C ALA A 74 -0.97 16.38 3.14
N ALA A 75 -0.84 17.61 3.65
CA ALA A 75 -1.88 18.25 4.45
C ALA A 75 -3.19 18.43 3.66
N THR A 76 -3.09 18.76 2.36
CA THR A 76 -4.25 18.90 1.48
C THR A 76 -4.97 17.57 1.26
N VAL A 77 -4.21 16.50 1.09
CA VAL A 77 -4.73 15.14 0.93
C VAL A 77 -5.40 14.71 2.24
N ASP A 78 -4.70 14.78 3.36
CA ASP A 78 -5.21 14.40 4.68
C ASP A 78 -6.51 15.12 5.06
N ALA A 79 -6.61 16.42 4.76
CA ALA A 79 -7.82 17.20 5.00
C ALA A 79 -9.03 16.67 4.20
N LYS A 80 -8.82 16.19 2.97
CA LYS A 80 -9.89 15.66 2.09
C LYS A 80 -10.38 14.27 2.50
N ILE A 81 -9.54 13.47 3.17
CA ILE A 81 -9.86 12.06 3.52
C ILE A 81 -10.52 11.93 4.90
N SER A 82 -10.65 13.02 5.66
CA SER A 82 -11.16 13.05 7.04
C SER A 82 -12.58 12.47 7.28
N GLY A 83 -13.32 12.06 6.24
CA GLY A 83 -14.69 11.53 6.33
C GLY A 83 -14.83 10.00 6.35
N GLU A 84 -13.96 9.26 5.67
CA GLU A 84 -14.02 7.78 5.61
C GLU A 84 -12.64 7.28 5.16
N ARG A 85 -11.99 6.46 6.00
CA ARG A 85 -10.69 5.87 5.65
C ARG A 85 -10.90 4.86 4.53
N ASP A 86 -10.79 5.32 3.29
CA ASP A 86 -10.67 4.43 2.15
C ASP A 86 -9.32 3.71 2.24
N LEU A 87 -9.35 2.38 2.20
CA LEU A 87 -8.18 1.50 2.27
C LEU A 87 -7.17 1.76 1.14
N MET A 88 -7.57 2.52 0.12
CA MET A 88 -6.75 2.94 -1.03
C MET A 88 -6.06 4.29 -0.85
N THR A 89 -6.16 4.90 0.34
CA THR A 89 -5.57 6.21 0.58
C THR A 89 -4.05 6.14 0.59
N ILE A 90 -3.43 6.72 -0.44
CA ILE A 90 -1.99 6.98 -0.46
C ILE A 90 -1.71 8.18 0.44
N PHE A 91 -1.16 7.94 1.63
CA PHE A 91 -0.57 9.00 2.43
C PHE A 91 0.76 9.37 1.79
N THR A 92 0.93 10.62 1.40
CA THR A 92 2.15 11.09 0.74
C THR A 92 3.39 10.93 1.62
N SER A 93 3.23 10.95 2.94
CA SER A 93 4.28 10.65 3.93
C SER A 93 4.75 9.19 3.93
N GLU A 94 3.92 8.27 3.45
CA GLU A 94 4.19 6.84 3.37
C GLU A 94 4.83 6.43 2.03
N ILE A 95 4.86 7.33 1.02
CA ILE A 95 5.43 7.04 -0.30
C ILE A 95 6.95 6.83 -0.19
N PRO A 96 7.50 5.67 -0.63
CA PRO A 96 8.94 5.44 -0.62
C PRO A 96 9.65 6.21 -1.75
N ASN A 97 10.92 6.58 -1.52
CA ASN A 97 11.78 7.18 -2.56
C ASN A 97 11.99 6.28 -3.80
N SER A 98 11.88 4.96 -3.62
CA SER A 98 12.11 3.99 -4.70
C SER A 98 11.34 2.71 -4.42
N ILE A 99 11.14 1.89 -5.46
CA ILE A 99 10.62 0.54 -5.30
C ILE A 99 11.77 -0.35 -4.81
N SER A 100 11.67 -0.82 -3.57
CA SER A 100 12.67 -1.72 -2.95
C SER A 100 12.01 -2.93 -2.28
N ILE A 101 10.77 -3.22 -2.66
CA ILE A 101 9.91 -4.28 -2.16
C ILE A 101 9.24 -4.99 -3.32
#